data_AF-B9RVS8-F1
#
_entry.id   AF-B9RVS8-F1
#
_cell.length_a   1.000
_cell.length_b   1.000
_cell.length_c   1.000
_cell.angle_alpha   90.00
_cell.angle_beta   90.00
_cell.angle_gamma   90.00
#
_symmetry.space_group_name_H-M   'P 1'
#
loop_
_entity.id
_entity.type
_entity.pdbx_description
1 polymer ?
#
loop_
_entity_poly.entity_id
_entity_poly.type
_entity_poly.pdbx_seq_one_letter_code
_entity_poly.pdbx_strand_id
1 'polypeptide(L)'
;MNSHFHQSQTPSQHSSKPSKKRLAREQLQILESSFNANQKLKAEFKLELARQLGVPPRQVAIWYQNRRARHRVETKEQEYNNIQQELRNVSAEKIKLEKEVDMLKYELNKAHEMLILASTPSATSLLSSSASDDDICQLILTCKPHLWLA
;
A
#
# COMPACT_ATOMS: atom_id res chain seq x y z
N MET A 1 -45.82 -25.37 -66.10
CA MET A 1 -46.04 -26.58 -65.29
C MET A 1 -45.13 -26.51 -64.08
N ASN A 2 -45.77 -26.30 -62.92
CA ASN A 2 -45.42 -26.60 -61.51
C ASN A 2 -43.93 -26.67 -61.10
N SER A 3 -43.50 -26.17 -59.94
CA SER A 3 -44.23 -26.17 -58.68
C SER A 3 -43.60 -25.20 -57.68
N HIS A 4 -44.47 -24.54 -56.93
CA HIS A 4 -44.16 -23.83 -55.69
C HIS A 4 -43.41 -24.73 -54.71
N PHE A 5 -42.27 -24.27 -54.21
CA PHE A 5 -41.61 -24.87 -53.04
C PHE A 5 -41.99 -24.05 -51.81
N HIS A 6 -42.85 -24.62 -50.96
CA HIS A 6 -43.17 -24.09 -49.64
C HIS A 6 -42.00 -24.35 -48.68
N GLN A 7 -41.30 -23.31 -48.25
CA GLN A 7 -40.44 -23.38 -47.07
C GLN A 7 -41.28 -22.97 -45.85
N SER A 8 -41.60 -23.95 -45.01
CA SER A 8 -42.34 -23.79 -43.77
C SER A 8 -41.62 -22.87 -42.79
N GLN A 9 -42.38 -21.92 -42.24
CA GLN A 9 -42.00 -21.07 -41.12
C GLN A 9 -41.91 -21.95 -39.86
N THR A 10 -40.76 -21.94 -39.19
CA THR A 10 -40.65 -22.37 -37.79
C THR A 10 -40.89 -21.14 -36.91
N PRO A 11 -41.83 -21.15 -35.95
CA PRO A 11 -41.95 -20.06 -35.00
C PRO A 11 -40.81 -20.17 -33.99
N SER A 12 -39.78 -19.38 -34.23
CA SER A 12 -38.69 -19.13 -33.28
C SER A 12 -39.29 -18.59 -31.99
N GLN A 13 -39.27 -19.43 -30.95
CA GLN A 13 -39.57 -19.05 -29.57
C GLN A 13 -38.67 -17.88 -29.18
N HIS A 14 -39.25 -16.68 -29.13
CA HIS A 14 -38.62 -15.51 -28.55
C HIS A 14 -38.36 -15.77 -27.06
N SER A 15 -37.18 -16.30 -26.76
CA SER A 15 -36.63 -16.25 -25.41
C SER A 15 -36.50 -14.79 -25.01
N SER A 16 -37.39 -14.36 -24.12
CA SER A 16 -37.37 -13.05 -23.50
C SER A 16 -36.02 -12.90 -22.82
N LYS A 17 -35.16 -12.05 -23.40
CA LYS A 17 -33.86 -11.68 -22.82
C LYS A 17 -34.11 -11.29 -21.37
N PRO A 18 -33.46 -11.95 -20.37
CA PRO A 18 -33.69 -11.59 -18.97
C PRO A 18 -33.29 -10.13 -18.80
N SER A 19 -34.28 -9.28 -18.52
CA SER A 19 -34.04 -7.86 -18.39
C SER A 19 -33.06 -7.65 -17.24
N LYS A 20 -32.02 -6.85 -17.47
CA LYS A 20 -30.98 -6.53 -16.49
C LYS A 20 -31.60 -5.65 -15.39
N LYS A 21 -32.43 -6.22 -14.53
CA LYS A 21 -32.97 -5.52 -13.37
C LYS A 21 -31.85 -5.31 -12.36
N ARG A 22 -31.62 -4.05 -11.98
CA ARG A 22 -30.68 -3.68 -10.92
C ARG A 22 -31.19 -4.27 -9.60
N LEU A 23 -30.30 -4.82 -8.79
CA LEU A 23 -30.66 -5.33 -7.46
C LEU A 23 -31.15 -4.17 -6.58
N ALA A 24 -32.23 -4.39 -5.83
CA ALA A 24 -32.76 -3.44 -4.86
C ALA A 24 -31.82 -3.30 -3.66
N ARG A 25 -31.94 -2.20 -2.91
CA ARG A 25 -31.07 -1.91 -1.75
C ARG A 25 -31.14 -3.01 -0.68
N GLU A 26 -32.33 -3.50 -0.38
CA GLU A 26 -32.54 -4.59 0.58
C GLU A 26 -31.85 -5.89 0.12
N GLN A 27 -31.94 -6.20 -1.18
CA GLN A 27 -31.26 -7.37 -1.76
C GLN A 27 -29.74 -7.23 -1.66
N LEU A 28 -29.20 -6.03 -1.89
CA LEU A 28 -27.77 -5.75 -1.73
C LEU A 28 -27.32 -5.91 -0.28
N GLN A 29 -28.11 -5.45 0.69
CA GLN A 29 -27.77 -5.57 2.11
C GLN A 29 -27.67 -7.04 2.56
N ILE A 30 -28.56 -7.90 2.08
CA ILE A 30 -28.51 -9.34 2.36
C ILE A 30 -27.26 -9.96 1.70
N LEU A 31 -26.96 -9.59 0.45
CA LEU A 31 -25.77 -10.06 -0.26
C LEU A 31 -24.48 -9.63 0.43
N GLU A 32 -24.40 -8.38 0.90
CA GLU A 32 -23.26 -7.84 1.65
C GLU A 32 -23.09 -8.54 2.99
N SER A 33 -24.17 -8.72 3.75
CA SER A 33 -24.14 -9.44 5.03
C SER A 33 -23.64 -10.87 4.85
N SER A 34 -24.15 -11.56 3.82
CA SER A 34 -23.72 -12.91 3.46
C SER A 34 -22.25 -12.95 3.03
N PHE A 35 -21.78 -11.99 2.23
CA PHE A 35 -20.39 -11.90 1.79
C PHE A 35 -19.42 -11.65 2.94
N ASN A 36 -19.79 -10.79 3.89
CA ASN A 36 -19.00 -10.49 5.07
C ASN A 36 -18.84 -11.73 5.97
N ALA A 37 -19.86 -12.60 6.03
CA ALA A 37 -19.76 -13.87 6.73
C ALA A 37 -18.90 -14.90 5.98
N ASN A 38 -19.04 -14.99 4.65
CA ASN A 38 -18.23 -15.87 3.82
C ASN A 38 -18.07 -15.34 2.39
N GLN A 39 -16.84 -14.98 2.02
CA GLN A 39 -16.52 -14.44 0.69
C GLN A 39 -16.56 -15.48 -0.44
N LYS A 40 -16.58 -16.79 -0.10
CA LYS A 40 -16.67 -17.91 -1.04
C LYS A 40 -18.11 -18.42 -1.15
N LEU A 41 -18.74 -18.15 -2.29
CA LEU A 41 -20.09 -18.62 -2.58
C LEU A 41 -20.09 -20.09 -3.04
N LYS A 42 -20.59 -20.99 -2.20
CA LYS A 42 -20.82 -22.40 -2.56
C LYS A 42 -22.09 -22.57 -3.42
N ALA A 43 -22.20 -23.69 -4.13
CA ALA A 43 -23.26 -23.90 -5.12
C ALA A 43 -24.66 -24.01 -4.48
N GLU A 44 -24.76 -24.76 -3.39
CA GLU A 44 -25.96 -24.95 -2.58
C GLU A 44 -26.42 -23.63 -1.95
N PHE A 45 -25.49 -22.87 -1.36
CA PHE A 45 -25.76 -21.56 -0.78
C PHE A 45 -26.18 -20.53 -1.82
N LYS A 46 -25.62 -20.58 -3.03
CA LYS A 46 -26.03 -19.70 -4.14
C LYS A 46 -27.49 -19.91 -4.51
N LEU A 47 -27.95 -21.16 -4.57
CA LEU A 47 -29.34 -21.47 -4.91
C LEU A 47 -30.29 -20.96 -3.81
N GLU A 48 -29.94 -21.17 -2.55
CA GLU A 48 -30.76 -20.70 -1.43
C GLU A 48 -30.82 -19.17 -1.38
N LEU A 49 -29.68 -18.49 -1.55
CA LEU A 49 -29.61 -17.03 -1.56
C LEU A 49 -30.39 -16.44 -2.76
N ALA A 50 -30.34 -17.09 -3.92
CA ALA A 50 -31.12 -16.71 -5.09
C ALA A 50 -32.63 -16.83 -4.83
N ARG A 51 -33.06 -17.93 -4.17
CA ARG A 51 -34.45 -18.16 -3.78
C ARG A 51 -34.94 -17.12 -2.78
N GLN A 52 -34.16 -16.85 -1.74
CA GLN A 52 -34.49 -15.86 -0.71
C GLN A 52 -34.62 -14.44 -1.29
N LEU A 53 -33.76 -14.08 -2.23
CA LEU A 53 -33.73 -12.76 -2.85
C LEU A 53 -34.72 -12.60 -4.02
N GLY A 54 -35.30 -13.70 -4.51
CA GLY A 54 -36.17 -13.70 -5.69
C GLY A 54 -35.42 -13.32 -6.99
N VAL A 55 -34.13 -13.65 -7.09
CA VAL A 55 -33.28 -13.29 -8.25
C VAL A 55 -32.63 -14.53 -8.87
N PRO A 56 -32.24 -14.48 -10.16
CA PRO A 56 -31.56 -15.62 -10.78
C PRO A 56 -30.22 -15.96 -10.11
N PRO A 57 -29.86 -17.25 -9.93
CA PRO A 57 -28.57 -17.66 -9.36
C PRO A 57 -27.35 -17.07 -10.06
N ARG A 58 -27.46 -16.80 -11.37
CA ARG A 58 -26.43 -16.12 -12.15
C ARG A 58 -26.16 -14.70 -11.65
N GLN A 59 -27.20 -13.97 -11.25
CA GLN A 59 -27.07 -12.60 -10.76
C GLN A 59 -26.35 -12.56 -9.41
N VAL A 60 -26.63 -13.51 -8.53
CA VAL A 60 -25.89 -13.71 -7.27
C VAL A 60 -24.41 -14.01 -7.56
N ALA A 61 -24.13 -14.91 -8.51
CA ALA A 61 -22.74 -15.25 -8.88
C ALA A 61 -21.95 -14.05 -9.43
N ILE A 62 -22.55 -13.28 -10.33
CA ILE A 62 -21.95 -12.06 -10.89
C ILE A 62 -21.70 -11.03 -9.79
N TRP A 63 -22.68 -10.84 -8.90
CA TRP A 63 -22.54 -9.92 -7.78
C TRP A 63 -21.36 -10.31 -6.89
N TYR A 64 -21.22 -11.58 -6.52
CA TYR A 64 -20.09 -12.08 -5.72
C TYR A 64 -18.74 -11.91 -6.43
N GLN A 65 -18.69 -12.13 -7.74
CA GLN A 65 -17.47 -11.89 -8.54
C GLN A 65 -17.07 -10.41 -8.50
N ASN A 66 -18.03 -9.51 -8.73
CA ASN A 66 -17.80 -8.07 -8.69
C ASN A 66 -17.42 -7.59 -7.29
N ARG A 67 -18.08 -8.11 -6.24
CA ARG A 67 -17.76 -7.77 -4.86
C ARG A 67 -16.34 -8.18 -4.50
N ARG A 68 -15.89 -9.39 -4.89
CA ARG A 68 -14.49 -9.81 -4.71
C ARG A 68 -13.51 -8.93 -5.48
N ALA A 69 -13.86 -8.54 -6.71
CA ALA A 69 -13.01 -7.64 -7.48
C ALA A 69 -12.83 -6.29 -6.77
N ARG A 70 -13.94 -5.70 -6.28
CA ARG A 70 -13.91 -4.45 -5.49
C ARG A 70 -13.14 -4.62 -4.18
N HIS A 71 -13.38 -5.71 -3.44
CA HIS A 71 -12.68 -5.97 -2.19
C HIS A 71 -11.15 -6.04 -2.41
N ARG A 72 -10.68 -6.66 -3.50
CA ARG A 72 -9.23 -6.67 -3.80
C ARG A 72 -8.68 -5.27 -4.06
N VAL A 73 -9.46 -4.39 -4.67
CA VAL A 73 -9.07 -2.99 -4.89
C VAL A 73 -9.06 -2.24 -3.55
N GLU A 74 -10.13 -2.35 -2.77
CA GLU A 74 -10.25 -1.77 -1.42
C GLU A 74 -9.09 -2.19 -0.52
N THR A 75 -8.71 -3.47 -0.51
CA THR A 75 -7.56 -3.98 0.26
C THR A 75 -6.25 -3.33 -0.18
N LYS A 76 -5.99 -3.24 -1.49
CA LYS A 76 -4.76 -2.60 -1.99
C LYS A 76 -4.70 -1.11 -1.68
N GLU A 77 -5.84 -0.42 -1.79
CA GLU A 77 -5.94 1.00 -1.44
C GLU A 77 -5.67 1.22 0.05
N GLN A 78 -6.20 0.35 0.92
CA GLN A 78 -5.92 0.38 2.36
C GLN A 78 -4.44 0.12 2.66
N GLU A 79 -3.84 -0.90 2.04
CA GLU A 79 -2.40 -1.20 2.18
C GLU A 79 -1.53 -0.02 1.75
N TYR A 80 -1.85 0.60 0.61
CA TYR A 80 -1.16 1.78 0.13
C TYR A 80 -1.26 2.94 1.13
N ASN A 81 -2.46 3.21 1.65
CA ASN A 81 -2.67 4.28 2.64
C ASN A 81 -1.90 4.03 3.94
N ASN A 82 -1.82 2.77 4.39
CA ASN A 82 -1.04 2.40 5.57
C ASN A 82 0.45 2.64 5.35
N ILE A 83 1.00 2.19 4.21
CA ILE A 83 2.41 2.42 3.85
C ILE A 83 2.71 3.92 3.74
N GLN A 84 1.81 4.71 3.16
CA GLN A 84 1.97 6.17 3.08
C GLN A 84 1.99 6.82 4.46
N GLN A 85 1.17 6.34 5.40
CA GLN A 85 1.19 6.84 6.78
C GLN A 85 2.50 6.47 7.50
N GLU A 86 2.96 5.24 7.33
CA GLU A 86 4.22 4.77 7.91
C GLU A 86 5.41 5.58 7.36
N LEU A 87 5.44 5.82 6.05
CA LEU A 87 6.45 6.66 5.41
C LEU A 87 6.46 8.09 5.99
N ARG A 88 5.29 8.69 6.22
CA ARG A 88 5.20 10.01 6.86
C ARG A 88 5.78 9.99 8.28
N ASN A 89 5.47 8.95 9.05
CA ASN A 89 5.96 8.82 10.42
C ASN A 89 7.49 8.67 10.45
N VAL A 90 8.03 7.76 9.64
CA VAL A 90 9.49 7.53 9.54
C VAL A 90 10.21 8.78 9.05
N SER A 91 9.65 9.50 8.09
CA SER A 91 10.23 10.76 7.60
C SER A 91 10.26 11.83 8.69
N ALA A 92 9.19 11.97 9.47
CA ALA A 92 9.15 12.92 10.59
C ALA A 92 10.16 12.57 11.70
N GLU A 93 10.30 11.29 12.02
CA GLU A 93 11.29 10.80 12.98
C GLU A 93 12.72 11.02 12.48
N LYS A 94 12.99 10.72 11.20
CA LYS A 94 14.28 11.02 10.57
C LYS A 94 14.65 12.49 10.70
N ILE A 95 13.74 13.41 10.35
CA ILE A 95 13.99 14.86 10.47
C ILE A 95 14.28 15.26 11.92
N LYS A 96 13.61 14.64 12.89
CA LYS A 96 13.85 14.90 14.31
C LYS A 96 15.25 14.43 14.72
N LEU A 97 15.63 13.22 14.33
CA LEU A 97 16.94 12.65 14.65
C LEU A 97 18.08 13.42 13.98
N GLU A 98 17.91 13.87 12.73
CA GLU A 98 18.88 14.71 12.04
C GLU A 98 19.15 16.02 12.82
N LYS A 99 18.10 16.67 13.32
CA LYS A 99 18.26 17.86 14.17
C LYS A 99 18.96 17.57 15.49
N GLU A 100 18.65 16.44 16.13
CA GLU A 100 19.30 16.03 17.37
C GLU A 100 20.79 15.76 17.15
N VAL A 101 21.14 15.09 16.05
CA VAL A 101 22.54 14.88 15.64
C VAL A 101 23.26 16.21 15.42
N ASP A 102 22.65 17.16 14.72
CA ASP A 102 23.27 18.48 14.47
C ASP A 102 23.49 19.27 15.77
N MET A 103 22.52 19.23 16.68
CA MET A 103 22.63 19.84 18.00
C MET A 103 23.76 19.21 18.83
N LEU A 104 23.82 17.89 18.88
CA LEU A 104 24.87 17.18 19.63
C LEU A 104 26.26 17.43 19.04
N LYS A 105 26.38 17.51 17.71
CA LYS A 105 27.64 17.90 17.05
C LYS A 105 28.07 19.31 17.42
N TYR A 106 27.14 20.25 17.46
CA TYR A 106 27.40 21.63 17.89
C TYR A 106 27.89 21.68 19.34
N GLU A 107 27.20 20.99 20.26
CA GLU A 107 27.59 20.92 21.67
C GLU A 107 28.97 20.27 21.87
N LEU A 108 29.25 19.20 21.13
CA LEU A 108 30.55 18.53 21.15
C LEU A 108 31.67 19.46 20.68
N ASN A 109 31.47 20.16 19.56
CA ASN A 109 32.46 21.09 19.05
C ASN A 109 32.70 22.24 20.04
N LYS A 110 31.65 22.79 20.63
CA LYS A 110 31.75 23.82 21.67
C LYS A 110 32.52 23.33 22.89
N ALA A 111 32.26 22.10 23.36
CA ALA A 111 32.98 21.52 24.48
C ALA A 111 34.47 21.31 24.15
N HIS A 112 34.79 20.85 22.93
CA HIS A 112 36.17 20.74 22.47
C HIS A 112 36.88 22.10 22.45
N GLU A 113 36.24 23.15 21.91
CA GLU A 113 36.78 24.51 21.92
C GLU A 113 37.06 25.00 23.35
N MET A 114 36.12 24.80 24.28
CA MET A 114 36.30 25.17 25.69
C MET A 114 37.46 24.41 26.36
N LEU A 115 37.63 23.12 26.05
CA LEU A 115 38.72 22.32 26.59
C LEU A 115 40.09 22.78 26.06
N ILE A 116 40.18 23.10 24.78
CA ILE A 116 41.41 23.63 24.15
C ILE A 116 41.82 24.95 24.83
N LEU A 117 40.87 25.85 25.05
CA LEU A 117 41.11 27.12 25.73
C LEU A 117 41.52 26.94 27.19
N ALA A 118 40.94 25.97 27.91
CA ALA A 118 41.26 25.70 29.31
C ALA A 118 42.59 24.97 29.52
N SER A 119 43.11 24.28 28.49
CA SER A 119 44.32 23.45 28.58
C SER A 119 45.61 24.14 28.16
N THR A 120 45.57 25.42 27.77
CA THR A 120 46.77 26.16 27.33
C THR A 120 47.26 27.18 28.38
N PRO A 121 48.41 26.96 29.03
CA PRO A 121 49.22 28.04 29.56
C PRO A 121 50.17 28.48 28.44
N SER A 122 49.77 29.49 27.65
CA SER A 122 50.65 30.22 26.74
C SER A 122 51.31 29.40 25.59
N ALA A 123 50.67 29.34 24.43
CA ALA A 123 51.39 29.11 23.16
C ALA A 123 50.71 29.85 22.01
N THR A 124 51.33 30.96 21.65
CA THR A 124 51.12 31.81 20.48
C THR A 124 51.28 31.01 19.18
N SER A 125 50.45 31.34 18.20
CA SER A 125 50.69 31.21 16.75
C SER A 125 50.44 29.83 16.10
N LEU A 126 49.66 29.88 15.01
CA LEU A 126 49.43 28.90 13.94
C LEU A 126 48.35 27.83 14.18
N LEU A 127 47.11 28.15 13.79
CA LEU A 127 46.57 27.64 12.50
C LEU A 127 45.23 28.34 12.19
N SER A 128 45.32 29.43 11.44
CA SER A 128 44.25 29.82 10.52
C SER A 128 44.56 29.11 9.21
N SER A 129 43.87 28.02 8.91
CA SER A 129 43.67 27.53 7.55
C SER A 129 42.49 26.57 7.53
N SER A 130 41.54 26.91 6.67
CA SER A 130 40.34 26.15 6.31
C SER A 130 40.63 24.65 6.13
N ALA A 131 40.08 23.81 7.00
CA ALA A 131 39.96 22.39 6.75
C ALA A 131 38.57 22.14 6.14
N SER A 132 38.55 21.71 4.87
CA SER A 132 37.35 21.19 4.21
C SER A 132 36.95 19.85 4.84
N ASP A 133 35.67 19.52 4.79
CA ASP A 133 35.06 18.33 5.38
C ASP A 133 35.69 16.97 4.97
N ASP A 134 36.58 16.95 3.97
CA ASP A 134 37.31 15.75 3.51
C ASP A 134 38.47 15.33 4.44
N ASP A 135 39.05 16.23 5.22
CA ASP A 135 40.25 15.93 6.04
C ASP A 135 39.92 15.17 7.34
N ILE A 136 38.72 15.34 7.88
CA ILE A 136 38.28 14.64 9.10
C ILE A 136 37.99 13.15 8.80
N CYS A 137 37.55 12.83 7.58
CA CYS A 137 37.30 11.45 7.15
C CYS A 137 38.60 10.64 6.94
N GLN A 138 39.68 11.29 6.51
CA GLN A 138 40.98 10.63 6.29
C GLN A 138 41.69 10.23 7.59
N LEU A 139 41.41 10.93 8.70
CA LEU A 139 41.99 10.59 10.01
C LEU A 139 41.31 9.36 10.64
N ILE A 140 40.06 9.07 10.28
CA ILE A 140 39.34 7.87 10.77
C ILE A 140 39.74 6.61 9.98
N LEU A 141 40.08 6.75 8.70
CA LEU A 141 40.50 5.63 7.84
C LEU A 141 41.96 5.17 8.05
N THR A 142 42.81 6.00 8.64
CA THR A 142 44.24 5.67 8.85
C THR A 142 44.53 4.92 10.16
N CYS A 143 43.56 4.78 11.06
CA CYS A 143 43.71 4.06 12.35
C CYS A 143 43.08 2.65 12.40
N LYS A 144 42.84 1.97 11.27
CA LYS A 144 42.60 0.51 11.27
C LYS A 144 43.40 -0.24 10.21
N PRO A 145 44.68 -0.56 10.46
CA PRO A 145 45.40 -1.58 9.71
C PRO A 145 45.53 -2.85 10.56
N HIS A 146 44.43 -3.53 10.87
CA HIS A 146 44.36 -5.00 11.08
C HIS A 146 43.02 -5.36 11.71
N LEU A 147 42.07 -5.86 10.91
CA LEU A 147 41.05 -6.85 11.28
C LEU A 147 40.07 -6.98 10.11
N TRP A 148 40.50 -7.61 9.02
CA TRP A 148 39.67 -8.36 8.06
C TRP A 148 40.62 -9.18 7.16
N LEU A 149 41.09 -10.32 7.69
CA LEU A 149 41.60 -11.46 6.92
C LEU A 149 41.54 -12.71 7.83
N ALA A 150 40.32 -13.22 8.02
CA ALA A 150 39.94 -14.61 8.27
C ALA A 150 38.41 -14.68 8.30
#